data_AF-A0A4S1DRV6-F1
#
_entry.id   AF-A0A4S1DRV6-F1
#
_cell.length_a   1.000
_cell.length_b   1.000
_cell.length_c   1.000
_cell.angle_alpha   90.00
_cell.angle_beta   90.00
_cell.angle_gamma   90.00
#
_symmetry.space_group_name_H-M   'P 1'
#
loop_
_entity.id
_entity.type
_entity.pdbx_description
1 polymer ?
#
loop_
_entity_poly.entity_id
_entity_poly.type
_entity_poly.pdbx_seq_one_letter_code
_entity_poly.pdbx_strand_id
1 'polypeptide(L)'
;MTIDKPWISGPRELLVHGIQHLDLNSGFDYRIAMISIDNSVELMIKTYLGLPKRITRIEGITRKKYEEITSTFPNLLDGVEEFASDKLNGIELGDIEWFHRLRNQLYHDGNGITVEKEKVEAYAEIAKILFENLFGIEIEESGNENLRHSLVGEFIKEWTNIEKLSQPKDTTKRMLPLQRFREMAENGELTKYQIQKLDEIRKFRNNLVHGMTSPTESELNSALNELKEIIKTLEKASA
;
A
#
# COMPACT_ATOMS: atom_id res chain seq x y z
N MET A 1 -11.89 24.02 4.75
CA MET A 1 -12.39 22.79 5.39
C MET A 1 -13.25 22.06 4.39
N THR A 2 -12.65 21.13 3.64
CA THR A 2 -13.40 20.11 2.93
C THR A 2 -14.12 19.28 3.98
N ILE A 3 -15.45 19.27 3.93
CA ILE A 3 -16.25 18.38 4.78
C ILE A 3 -15.99 16.98 4.25
N ASP A 4 -15.16 16.22 4.95
CA ASP A 4 -14.96 14.81 4.63
C ASP A 4 -16.31 14.12 4.60
N LYS A 5 -16.51 13.27 3.58
CA LYS A 5 -17.73 12.48 3.49
C LYS A 5 -17.85 11.61 4.75
N PRO A 6 -19.03 11.52 5.39
CA PRO A 6 -19.17 10.87 6.69
C PRO A 6 -18.69 9.40 6.77
N TRP A 7 -18.68 8.68 5.64
CA TRP A 7 -18.21 7.30 5.60
C TRP A 7 -16.68 7.17 5.60
N ILE A 8 -15.95 8.23 5.32
CA ILE A 8 -14.48 8.24 5.26
C ILE A 8 -13.88 8.43 6.66
N SER A 9 -14.61 9.08 7.57
CA SER A 9 -14.07 9.50 8.87
C SER A 9 -13.59 8.34 9.73
N GLY A 10 -14.34 7.22 9.77
CA GLY A 10 -13.98 6.06 10.59
C GLY A 10 -12.64 5.42 10.18
N PRO A 11 -12.48 4.97 8.91
CA PRO A 11 -11.20 4.47 8.45
C PRO A 11 -10.08 5.52 8.54
N ARG A 12 -10.37 6.80 8.25
CA ARG A 12 -9.37 7.88 8.37
C ARG A 12 -8.85 8.03 9.80
N GLU A 13 -9.75 8.07 10.78
CA GLU A 13 -9.44 8.22 12.19
C GLU A 13 -8.52 7.10 12.68
N LEU A 14 -8.86 5.84 12.37
CA LEU A 14 -8.05 4.68 12.75
C LEU A 14 -6.65 4.72 12.13
N LEU A 15 -6.54 5.05 10.84
CA LEU A 15 -5.25 5.16 10.18
C LEU A 15 -4.39 6.28 10.80
N VAL A 16 -4.97 7.47 10.97
CA VAL A 16 -4.25 8.62 11.55
C VAL A 16 -3.79 8.33 12.97
N HIS A 17 -4.64 7.75 13.81
CA HIS A 17 -4.26 7.35 15.18
C HIS A 17 -3.17 6.27 15.16
N GLY A 18 -3.27 5.28 14.27
CA GLY A 18 -2.24 4.26 14.10
C GLY A 18 -0.88 4.87 13.74
N ILE A 19 -0.86 5.84 12.81
CA ILE A 19 0.36 6.55 12.43
C ILE A 19 0.90 7.37 13.60
N GLN A 20 0.06 8.07 14.37
CA GLN A 20 0.50 8.86 15.52
C GLN A 20 1.20 8.01 16.60
N HIS A 21 0.86 6.73 16.75
CA HIS A 21 1.58 5.84 17.66
C HIS A 21 3.04 5.59 17.23
N LEU A 22 3.37 5.67 15.94
CA LEU A 22 4.77 5.56 15.49
C LEU A 22 5.66 6.65 16.10
N ASP A 23 5.11 7.83 16.37
CA ASP A 23 5.85 8.97 16.94
C ASP A 23 6.31 8.70 18.39
N LEU A 24 5.67 7.77 19.10
CA LEU A 24 5.95 7.44 20.49
C LEU A 24 7.17 6.51 20.67
N ASN A 25 7.70 5.97 19.58
CA ASN A 25 8.95 5.20 19.49
C ASN A 25 9.11 4.09 20.56
N SER A 26 8.03 3.39 20.90
CA SER A 26 8.06 2.27 21.84
C SER A 26 7.52 1.00 21.18
N GLY A 27 8.00 -0.17 21.62
CA GLY A 27 7.48 -1.44 21.10
C GLY A 27 6.00 -1.69 21.42
N PHE A 28 5.50 -1.12 22.53
CA PHE A 28 4.06 -1.12 22.79
C PHE A 28 3.32 -0.32 21.72
N ASP A 29 3.80 0.89 21.43
CA ASP A 29 3.18 1.77 20.45
C ASP A 29 3.27 1.24 19.02
N TYR A 30 4.37 0.60 18.63
CA TYR A 30 4.46 -0.06 17.31
C TYR A 30 3.43 -1.18 17.15
N ARG A 31 3.13 -1.91 18.24
CA ARG A 31 2.06 -2.91 18.24
C ARG A 31 0.69 -2.26 18.08
N ILE A 32 0.40 -1.19 18.83
CA ILE A 32 -0.87 -0.47 18.73
C ILE A 32 -1.03 0.16 17.34
N ALA A 33 0.04 0.73 16.79
CA ALA A 33 0.10 1.25 15.43
C ALA A 33 -0.24 0.16 14.41
N MET A 34 0.46 -0.98 14.43
CA MET A 34 0.21 -2.11 13.52
C MET A 34 -1.25 -2.58 13.57
N ILE A 35 -1.80 -2.73 14.78
CA ILE A 35 -3.19 -3.15 14.98
C ILE A 35 -4.16 -2.12 14.41
N SER A 36 -3.93 -0.84 14.69
CA SER A 36 -4.82 0.24 14.27
C SER A 36 -4.79 0.41 12.75
N ILE A 37 -3.61 0.30 12.13
CA ILE A 37 -3.43 0.34 10.68
C ILE A 37 -4.15 -0.84 10.01
N ASP A 38 -3.98 -2.07 10.52
CA ASP A 38 -4.66 -3.25 9.95
C ASP A 38 -6.19 -3.15 10.03
N ASN A 39 -6.70 -2.77 11.21
CA ASN A 39 -8.13 -2.54 11.40
C ASN A 39 -8.65 -1.46 10.47
N SER A 40 -7.84 -0.43 10.23
CA SER A 40 -8.16 0.62 9.29
C SER A 40 -8.25 0.07 7.85
N VAL A 41 -7.28 -0.71 7.39
CA VAL A 41 -7.29 -1.34 6.05
C VAL A 41 -8.55 -2.18 5.85
N GLU A 42 -8.89 -3.02 6.83
CA GLU A 42 -10.12 -3.83 6.80
C GLU A 42 -11.37 -2.94 6.68
N LEU A 43 -11.45 -1.88 7.50
CA LEU A 43 -12.58 -0.96 7.49
C LEU A 43 -12.67 -0.13 6.20
N MET A 44 -11.55 0.28 5.62
CA MET A 44 -11.49 1.00 4.34
C MET A 44 -12.12 0.16 3.23
N ILE A 45 -11.70 -1.10 3.10
CA ILE A 45 -12.19 -2.00 2.04
C ILE A 45 -13.67 -2.30 2.26
N LYS A 46 -14.08 -2.66 3.49
CA LYS A 46 -15.49 -2.88 3.83
C LYS A 46 -16.35 -1.67 3.49
N THR A 47 -15.90 -0.49 3.90
CA THR A 47 -16.60 0.76 3.63
C THR A 47 -16.76 0.97 2.13
N TYR A 48 -15.67 0.90 1.37
CA TYR A 48 -15.70 1.16 -0.07
C TYR A 48 -16.63 0.18 -0.81
N LEU A 49 -16.52 -1.14 -0.56
CA LEU A 49 -17.39 -2.14 -1.19
C LEU A 49 -18.85 -2.03 -0.77
N GLY A 50 -19.11 -1.51 0.44
CA GLY A 50 -20.45 -1.29 0.97
C GLY A 50 -21.12 0.02 0.51
N LEU A 51 -20.37 0.91 -0.16
CA LEU A 51 -20.93 2.16 -0.65
C LEU A 51 -21.94 1.93 -1.78
N PRO A 52 -23.00 2.76 -1.87
CA PRO A 52 -23.96 2.65 -2.95
C PRO A 52 -23.32 2.77 -4.35
N LYS A 53 -23.83 2.01 -5.33
CA LYS A 53 -23.41 2.07 -6.75
C LYS A 53 -23.28 3.48 -7.32
N ARG A 54 -24.12 4.43 -6.91
CA ARG A 54 -24.04 5.84 -7.34
C ARG A 54 -22.74 6.55 -6.94
N ILE A 55 -22.01 6.02 -5.97
CA ILE A 55 -20.73 6.55 -5.47
C ILE A 55 -19.56 5.80 -6.11
N THR A 56 -19.55 4.47 -6.05
CA THR A 56 -18.42 3.63 -6.46
C THR A 56 -18.50 3.13 -7.89
N ARG A 57 -19.70 3.18 -8.49
CA ARG A 57 -20.04 2.58 -9.81
C ARG A 57 -19.91 1.06 -9.86
N ILE A 58 -19.67 0.40 -8.73
CA ILE A 58 -19.61 -1.06 -8.63
C ILE A 58 -20.99 -1.65 -8.89
N GLU A 59 -21.04 -2.68 -9.73
CA GLU A 59 -22.22 -3.48 -10.02
C GLU A 59 -22.06 -4.91 -9.47
N GLY A 60 -23.17 -5.62 -9.28
CA GLY A 60 -23.14 -7.05 -8.94
C GLY A 60 -22.97 -7.38 -7.45
N ILE A 61 -22.62 -6.42 -6.59
CA ILE A 61 -22.59 -6.64 -5.13
C ILE A 61 -24.02 -6.58 -4.58
N THR A 62 -24.63 -7.75 -4.41
CA THR A 62 -25.86 -7.89 -3.62
C THR A 62 -25.56 -7.83 -2.13
N ARG A 63 -26.58 -7.60 -1.29
CA ARG A 63 -26.42 -7.65 0.17
C ARG A 63 -25.82 -8.98 0.65
N LYS A 64 -26.31 -10.11 0.10
CA LYS A 64 -25.80 -11.44 0.43
C LYS A 64 -24.33 -11.60 0.03
N LYS A 65 -23.97 -11.19 -1.20
CA LYS A 65 -22.58 -11.24 -1.68
C LYS A 65 -21.66 -10.34 -0.85
N TYR A 66 -22.13 -9.17 -0.41
CA TYR A 66 -21.38 -8.30 0.50
C TYR A 66 -21.12 -8.97 1.86
N GLU A 67 -22.12 -9.62 2.46
CA GLU A 67 -21.96 -10.38 3.70
C GLU A 67 -20.96 -11.54 3.52
N GLU A 68 -20.97 -12.22 2.37
CA GLU A 68 -19.99 -13.26 2.02
C GLU A 68 -18.56 -12.71 1.87
N ILE A 69 -18.39 -11.61 1.13
CA ILE A 69 -17.09 -10.93 0.93
C ILE A 69 -16.51 -10.49 2.28
N THR A 70 -17.34 -9.92 3.15
CA THR A 70 -16.88 -9.32 4.41
C THR A 70 -16.77 -10.28 5.59
N SER A 71 -17.04 -11.57 5.36
CA SER A 71 -17.03 -12.62 6.39
C SER A 71 -15.63 -12.98 6.90
N THR A 72 -14.61 -12.87 6.05
CA THR A 72 -13.21 -13.15 6.40
C THR A 72 -12.29 -12.16 5.69
N PHE A 73 -11.09 -11.97 6.22
CA PHE A 73 -10.12 -11.07 5.61
C PHE A 73 -9.65 -11.54 4.20
N PRO A 74 -9.37 -12.83 3.95
CA PRO A 74 -9.09 -13.31 2.60
C PRO A 74 -10.23 -13.03 1.62
N ASN A 75 -11.48 -13.31 2.00
CA ASN A 75 -12.64 -13.01 1.14
C ASN A 75 -12.79 -11.51 0.85
N LEU A 76 -12.36 -10.66 1.80
CA LEU A 76 -12.37 -9.21 1.63
C LEU A 76 -11.35 -8.76 0.58
N LEU A 77 -10.16 -9.36 0.58
CA LEU A 77 -9.13 -9.12 -0.44
C LEU A 77 -9.58 -9.61 -1.82
N ASP A 78 -10.15 -10.82 -1.90
CA ASP A 78 -10.73 -11.35 -3.13
C ASP A 78 -11.85 -10.44 -3.66
N GLY A 79 -12.70 -9.92 -2.77
CA GLY A 79 -13.79 -9.02 -3.13
C GLY A 79 -13.31 -7.68 -3.67
N VAL A 80 -12.27 -7.06 -3.09
CA VAL A 80 -11.74 -5.80 -3.63
C VAL A 80 -11.00 -6.02 -4.95
N GLU A 81 -10.34 -7.16 -5.13
CA GLU A 81 -9.76 -7.52 -6.44
C GLU A 81 -10.85 -7.72 -7.50
N GLU A 82 -11.91 -8.47 -7.18
CA GLU A 82 -13.03 -8.77 -8.10
C GLU A 82 -13.75 -7.49 -8.53
N PHE A 83 -14.10 -6.61 -7.58
CA PHE A 83 -15.02 -5.50 -7.83
C PHE A 83 -14.36 -4.12 -7.96
N ALA A 84 -13.10 -3.99 -7.55
CA ALA A 84 -12.41 -2.70 -7.45
C ALA A 84 -10.90 -2.82 -7.72
N SER A 85 -10.48 -3.72 -8.61
CA SER A 85 -9.06 -3.91 -8.98
C SER A 85 -8.36 -2.63 -9.43
N ASP A 86 -9.09 -1.67 -10.01
CA ASP A 86 -8.56 -0.35 -10.38
C ASP A 86 -8.09 0.47 -9.17
N LYS A 87 -8.59 0.14 -7.97
CA LYS A 87 -8.21 0.77 -6.69
C LYS A 87 -6.96 0.17 -6.07
N LEU A 88 -6.44 -0.92 -6.64
CA LEU A 88 -5.24 -1.61 -6.15
C LEU A 88 -3.97 -1.22 -6.91
N ASN A 89 -4.01 -0.14 -7.70
CA ASN A 89 -2.84 0.37 -8.41
C ASN A 89 -1.72 0.73 -7.42
N GLY A 90 -0.57 0.09 -7.57
CA GLY A 90 0.57 0.29 -6.67
C GLY A 90 0.54 -0.54 -5.38
N ILE A 91 -0.42 -1.47 -5.21
CA ILE A 91 -0.64 -2.21 -3.96
C ILE A 91 -0.62 -3.71 -4.21
N GLU A 92 0.36 -4.46 -3.71
CA GLU A 92 0.33 -5.93 -3.80
C GLU A 92 -0.52 -6.50 -2.64
N LEU A 93 -1.60 -7.23 -2.96
CA LEU A 93 -2.50 -7.80 -1.95
C LEU A 93 -1.79 -8.80 -1.01
N GLY A 94 -0.74 -9.47 -1.51
CA GLY A 94 0.08 -10.37 -0.71
C GLY A 94 0.78 -9.67 0.46
N ASP A 95 1.09 -8.38 0.36
CA ASP A 95 1.66 -7.63 1.48
C ASP A 95 0.62 -7.35 2.55
N ILE A 96 -0.57 -6.92 2.13
CA ILE A 96 -1.69 -6.69 3.04
C ILE A 96 -2.01 -7.99 3.80
N GLU A 97 -2.06 -9.13 3.09
CA GLU A 97 -2.25 -10.43 3.72
C GLU A 97 -1.10 -10.80 4.69
N TRP A 98 0.16 -10.49 4.33
CA TRP A 98 1.31 -10.70 5.20
C TRP A 98 1.21 -9.88 6.50
N PHE A 99 0.92 -8.58 6.38
CA PHE A 99 0.74 -7.70 7.53
C PHE A 99 -0.44 -8.10 8.41
N HIS A 100 -1.55 -8.54 7.81
CA HIS A 100 -2.69 -9.06 8.56
C HIS A 100 -2.32 -10.30 9.39
N ARG A 101 -1.53 -11.23 8.81
CA ARG A 101 -1.01 -12.39 9.55
C ARG A 101 -0.08 -11.98 10.69
N LEU A 102 0.82 -11.02 10.44
CA LEU A 102 1.71 -10.47 11.45
C LEU A 102 0.92 -9.83 12.61
N ARG A 103 -0.14 -9.05 12.31
CA ARG A 103 -1.05 -8.51 13.32
C ARG A 103 -1.70 -9.61 14.15
N ASN A 104 -2.17 -10.68 13.52
CA ASN A 104 -2.80 -11.79 14.24
C ASN A 104 -1.84 -12.45 15.23
N GLN A 105 -0.56 -12.61 14.87
CA GLN A 105 0.47 -13.10 15.79
C GLN A 105 0.65 -12.15 17.00
N LEU A 106 0.71 -10.84 16.76
CA LEU A 106 0.87 -9.84 17.82
C LEU A 106 -0.30 -9.83 18.83
N TYR A 107 -1.50 -10.23 18.39
CA TYR A 107 -2.70 -10.37 19.24
C TYR A 107 -2.72 -11.67 20.05
N HIS A 108 -2.30 -12.78 19.43
CA HIS A 108 -2.52 -14.11 19.99
C HIS A 108 -1.35 -14.64 20.80
N ASP A 109 -0.13 -14.14 20.59
CA ASP A 109 1.03 -14.77 21.21
C ASP A 109 1.24 -14.41 22.69
N GLY A 110 0.53 -13.47 23.32
CA GLY A 110 0.54 -13.24 24.79
C GLY A 110 1.90 -12.90 25.46
N ASN A 111 3.01 -13.02 24.72
CA ASN A 111 4.39 -13.06 25.22
C ASN A 111 5.04 -11.67 25.21
N GLY A 112 4.28 -10.61 24.92
CA GLY A 112 4.83 -9.26 24.80
C GLY A 112 5.72 -9.04 23.55
N ILE A 113 5.69 -9.93 22.56
CA ILE A 113 6.46 -9.77 21.30
C ILE A 113 6.02 -8.50 20.57
N THR A 114 6.94 -7.58 20.31
CA THR A 114 6.70 -6.35 19.53
C THR A 114 7.07 -6.54 18.06
N VAL A 115 6.67 -5.59 17.21
CA VAL A 115 7.08 -5.48 15.82
C VAL A 115 8.16 -4.40 15.64
N GLU A 116 9.00 -4.55 14.62
CA GLU A 116 10.00 -3.55 14.20
C GLU A 116 9.31 -2.31 13.62
N LYS A 117 9.90 -1.13 13.85
CA LYS A 117 9.35 0.16 13.41
C LYS A 117 9.16 0.21 11.90
N GLU A 118 10.16 -0.25 11.16
CA GLU A 118 10.24 -0.20 9.70
C GLU A 118 9.10 -0.99 9.05
N LYS A 119 8.66 -2.09 9.67
CA LYS A 119 7.51 -2.89 9.21
C LYS A 119 6.21 -2.10 9.35
N VAL A 120 6.04 -1.42 10.48
CA VAL A 120 4.84 -0.62 10.74
C VAL A 120 4.81 0.61 9.82
N GLU A 121 5.95 1.24 9.57
CA GLU A 121 6.09 2.32 8.60
C GLU A 121 5.75 1.88 7.17
N ALA A 122 6.27 0.74 6.73
CA ALA A 122 5.94 0.17 5.43
C ALA A 122 4.44 -0.10 5.30
N TYR A 123 3.81 -0.66 6.33
CA TYR A 123 2.36 -0.91 6.29
C TYR A 123 1.53 0.37 6.31
N ALA A 124 1.96 1.37 7.09
CA ALA A 124 1.33 2.68 7.12
C ALA A 124 1.34 3.33 5.73
N GLU A 125 2.45 3.25 4.99
CA GLU A 125 2.53 3.77 3.62
C GLU A 125 1.58 3.04 2.68
N ILE A 126 1.55 1.70 2.72
CA ILE A 126 0.61 0.90 1.93
C ILE A 126 -0.85 1.28 2.26
N ALA A 127 -1.18 1.47 3.53
CA ALA A 127 -2.51 1.85 3.97
C ALA A 127 -2.89 3.28 3.53
N LYS A 128 -1.94 4.23 3.53
CA LYS A 128 -2.15 5.58 3.00
C LYS A 128 -2.44 5.55 1.50
N ILE A 129 -1.66 4.79 0.73
CA ILE A 129 -1.88 4.61 -0.72
C ILE A 129 -3.24 3.95 -0.98
N LEU A 130 -3.61 2.92 -0.21
CA LEU A 130 -4.92 2.29 -0.33
C LEU A 130 -6.06 3.27 -0.05
N PHE A 131 -5.93 4.06 1.00
CA PHE A 131 -6.92 5.08 1.35
C PHE A 131 -7.09 6.11 0.24
N GLU A 132 -5.98 6.63 -0.29
CA GLU A 132 -5.97 7.56 -1.42
C GLU A 132 -6.64 6.94 -2.64
N ASN A 133 -6.27 5.70 -3.00
CA ASN A 133 -6.85 5.03 -4.16
C ASN A 133 -8.37 4.83 -4.01
N LEU A 134 -8.84 4.38 -2.83
CA LEU A 134 -10.26 4.10 -2.58
C LEU A 134 -11.11 5.37 -2.52
N PHE A 135 -10.59 6.44 -1.90
CA PHE A 135 -11.41 7.62 -1.57
C PHE A 135 -11.04 8.89 -2.35
N GLY A 136 -9.91 8.90 -3.04
CA GLY A 136 -9.38 10.05 -3.77
C GLY A 136 -8.94 11.19 -2.85
N ILE A 137 -8.55 10.87 -1.61
CA ILE A 137 -8.14 11.83 -0.58
C ILE A 137 -6.82 11.36 0.01
N GLU A 138 -5.82 12.23 0.04
CA GLU A 138 -4.56 11.96 0.72
C GLU A 138 -4.71 12.12 2.24
N ILE A 139 -4.00 11.28 2.99
CA ILE A 139 -3.87 11.45 4.44
C ILE A 139 -2.81 12.50 4.71
N GLU A 140 -3.23 13.71 5.04
CA GLU A 140 -2.36 14.69 5.68
C GLU A 140 -1.99 14.19 7.08
N GLU A 141 -0.72 13.92 7.30
CA GLU A 141 -0.22 13.49 8.60
C GLU A 141 -0.26 14.70 9.55
N SER A 142 -1.00 14.65 10.64
CA SER A 142 -1.04 15.73 11.64
C SER A 142 0.11 15.58 12.64
N GLY A 143 1.14 16.45 12.59
CA GLY A 143 2.34 16.47 13.48
C GLY A 143 3.71 16.62 12.78
N ASN A 144 4.81 16.31 13.46
CA ASN A 144 6.16 16.81 13.16
C ASN A 144 6.75 16.29 11.80
N GLU A 145 6.66 17.09 10.74
CA GLU A 145 7.06 16.78 9.35
C GLU A 145 8.50 16.22 9.20
N ASN A 146 9.40 16.53 10.14
CA ASN A 146 10.80 16.10 10.10
C ASN A 146 11.04 14.65 10.55
N LEU A 147 10.07 13.98 11.19
CA LEU A 147 10.15 12.57 11.60
C LEU A 147 9.45 11.62 10.61
N ARG A 148 8.85 12.18 9.56
CA ARG A 148 7.75 11.57 8.79
C ARG A 148 8.11 11.10 7.40
N HIS A 149 9.24 11.53 6.88
CA HIS A 149 9.86 10.93 5.71
C HIS A 149 10.78 9.80 6.19
N SER A 150 10.18 8.69 6.62
CA SER A 150 10.92 7.44 6.68
C SER A 150 11.37 7.13 5.26
N LEU A 151 12.67 6.87 5.08
CA LEU A 151 13.22 6.49 3.79
C LEU A 151 12.47 5.25 3.25
N VAL A 152 11.99 4.35 4.13
CA VAL A 152 11.15 3.20 3.76
C VAL A 152 9.83 3.67 3.15
N GLY A 153 9.14 4.61 3.78
CA GLY A 153 7.91 5.20 3.24
C GLY A 153 8.13 5.85 1.88
N GLU A 154 9.20 6.66 1.75
CA GLU A 154 9.58 7.26 0.48
C GLU A 154 9.84 6.20 -0.61
N PHE A 155 10.53 5.12 -0.25
CA PHE A 155 10.82 4.03 -1.17
C PHE A 155 9.55 3.31 -1.64
N ILE A 156 8.63 3.00 -0.72
CA ILE A 156 7.35 2.37 -1.07
C ILE A 156 6.49 3.30 -1.94
N LYS A 157 6.51 4.61 -1.67
CA LYS A 157 5.81 5.62 -2.46
C LYS A 157 6.36 5.72 -3.88
N GLU A 158 7.67 5.80 -4.05
CA GLU A 158 8.30 5.82 -5.39
C GLU A 158 8.09 4.49 -6.13
N TRP A 159 8.09 3.36 -5.42
CA TRP A 159 7.79 2.05 -6.03
C TRP A 159 6.35 2.01 -6.56
N THR A 160 5.43 2.55 -5.79
CA THR A 160 4.02 2.70 -6.19
C THR A 160 3.89 3.63 -7.40
N ASN A 161 4.68 4.70 -7.45
CA ASN A 161 4.70 5.64 -8.57
C ASN A 161 5.12 4.95 -9.87
N ILE A 162 6.20 4.16 -9.85
CA ILE A 162 6.62 3.42 -11.06
C ILE A 162 5.56 2.42 -11.51
N GLU A 163 4.89 1.72 -10.57
CA GLU A 163 3.81 0.81 -10.94
C GLU A 163 2.64 1.55 -11.58
N LYS A 164 2.26 2.71 -11.05
CA LYS A 164 1.21 3.57 -11.60
C LYS A 164 1.57 4.06 -13.01
N LEU A 165 2.80 4.54 -13.22
CA LEU A 165 3.30 5.00 -14.52
C LEU A 165 3.37 3.86 -15.56
N SER A 166 3.61 2.64 -15.12
CA SER A 166 3.68 1.45 -15.98
C SER A 166 2.33 0.79 -16.28
N GLN A 167 1.22 1.23 -15.68
CA GLN A 167 -0.11 0.70 -16.03
C GLN A 167 -0.61 1.36 -17.34
N PRO A 168 -1.10 0.58 -18.32
CA PRO A 168 -1.68 1.15 -19.53
C PRO A 168 -2.97 1.89 -19.20
N LYS A 169 -3.20 3.00 -19.90
CA LYS A 169 -4.38 3.85 -19.72
C LYS A 169 -5.70 3.16 -20.12
N ASP A 170 -5.64 2.13 -20.97
CA ASP A 170 -6.81 1.50 -21.61
C ASP A 170 -7.14 0.08 -21.10
N THR A 171 -6.47 -0.43 -20.06
CA THR A 171 -6.77 -1.78 -19.55
C THR A 171 -7.64 -1.73 -18.30
N THR A 172 -8.75 -2.46 -18.31
CA THR A 172 -9.57 -2.71 -17.12
C THR A 172 -9.01 -3.83 -16.24
N LYS A 173 -7.94 -4.51 -16.69
CA LYS A 173 -7.29 -5.59 -15.96
C LYS A 173 -5.89 -5.18 -15.51
N ARG A 174 -5.66 -5.32 -14.20
CA ARG A 174 -4.34 -5.19 -13.59
C ARG A 174 -3.40 -6.25 -14.18
N MET A 175 -2.21 -5.85 -14.58
CA MET A 175 -1.12 -6.77 -14.92
C MET A 175 -0.03 -6.74 -13.86
N LEU A 176 0.65 -7.87 -13.72
CA LEU A 176 1.75 -8.02 -12.77
C LEU A 176 2.92 -7.10 -13.16
N PRO A 177 3.60 -6.45 -12.19
CA PRO A 177 4.65 -5.47 -12.47
C PRO A 177 5.74 -5.99 -13.41
N LEU A 178 6.23 -7.22 -13.18
CA LEU A 178 7.25 -7.84 -14.04
C LEU A 178 6.81 -8.06 -15.49
N GLN A 179 5.54 -8.38 -15.71
CA GLN A 179 5.02 -8.56 -17.07
C GLN A 179 5.01 -7.21 -17.80
N ARG A 180 4.59 -6.15 -17.10
CA ARG A 180 4.58 -4.79 -17.64
C ARG A 180 5.97 -4.28 -17.98
N PHE A 181 6.93 -4.42 -17.07
CA PHE A 181 8.29 -3.98 -17.34
C PHE A 181 8.87 -4.70 -18.58
N ARG A 182 8.57 -5.99 -18.79
CA ARG A 182 8.98 -6.69 -20.01
C ARG A 182 8.34 -6.12 -21.27
N GLU A 183 7.04 -5.85 -21.27
CA GLU A 183 6.36 -5.21 -22.41
C GLU A 183 6.96 -3.84 -22.74
N MET A 184 7.22 -3.02 -21.71
CA MET A 184 7.86 -1.71 -21.89
C MET A 184 9.27 -1.84 -22.51
N ALA A 185 10.00 -2.91 -22.19
CA ALA A 185 11.30 -3.17 -22.83
C ALA A 185 11.17 -3.61 -24.28
N GLU A 186 10.15 -4.41 -24.61
CA GLU A 186 9.85 -4.79 -26.00
C GLU A 186 9.46 -3.59 -26.86
N ASN A 187 8.79 -2.60 -26.27
CA ASN A 187 8.43 -1.33 -26.91
C ASN A 187 9.58 -0.31 -26.96
N GLY A 188 10.73 -0.60 -26.34
CA GLY A 188 11.89 0.30 -26.30
C GLY A 188 11.78 1.45 -25.29
N GLU A 189 10.76 1.44 -24.42
CA GLU A 189 10.57 2.41 -23.34
C GLU A 189 11.55 2.20 -22.19
N LEU A 190 11.98 0.95 -21.99
CA LEU A 190 12.98 0.56 -21.00
C LEU A 190 14.14 -0.23 -21.63
N THR A 191 15.35 0.09 -21.21
CA THR A 191 16.55 -0.68 -21.59
C THR A 191 16.63 -2.00 -20.80
N LYS A 192 17.34 -3.00 -21.35
CA LYS A 192 17.63 -4.26 -20.62
C LYS A 192 18.27 -4.03 -19.25
N TYR A 193 19.13 -3.02 -19.15
CA TYR A 193 19.77 -2.63 -17.89
C TYR A 193 18.73 -2.14 -16.86
N GLN A 194 17.81 -1.26 -17.28
CA GLN A 194 16.74 -0.76 -16.41
C GLN A 194 15.81 -1.90 -15.95
N ILE A 195 15.50 -2.88 -16.81
CA ILE A 195 14.72 -4.06 -16.41
C ILE A 195 15.42 -4.90 -15.35
N GLN A 196 16.72 -5.13 -15.53
CA GLN A 196 17.52 -5.83 -14.53
C GLN A 196 17.47 -5.07 -13.18
N LYS A 197 17.65 -3.74 -13.22
CA LYS A 197 17.55 -2.89 -12.04
C LYS A 197 16.17 -2.93 -11.39
N LEU A 198 15.09 -2.92 -12.15
CA LEU A 198 13.74 -3.05 -11.60
C LEU A 198 13.51 -4.40 -10.94
N ASP A 199 14.06 -5.51 -11.45
CA ASP A 199 13.96 -6.80 -10.77
C ASP A 199 14.81 -6.85 -9.49
N GLU A 200 15.98 -6.20 -9.47
CA GLU A 200 16.80 -6.03 -8.25
C GLU A 200 16.03 -5.21 -7.20
N ILE A 201 15.48 -4.06 -7.58
CA ILE A 201 14.68 -3.17 -6.71
C ILE A 201 13.42 -3.90 -6.21
N ARG A 202 12.73 -4.66 -7.06
CA ARG A 202 11.56 -5.46 -6.66
C ARG A 202 11.91 -6.50 -5.59
N LYS A 203 13.02 -7.21 -5.76
CA LYS A 203 13.49 -8.18 -4.75
C LYS A 203 13.85 -7.49 -3.45
N PHE A 204 14.54 -6.35 -3.53
CA PHE A 204 14.86 -5.51 -2.38
C PHE A 204 13.58 -5.07 -1.65
N ARG A 205 12.60 -4.57 -2.39
CA ARG A 205 11.27 -4.19 -1.89
C ARG A 205 10.58 -5.33 -1.16
N ASN A 206 10.53 -6.52 -1.74
CA ASN A 206 9.88 -7.67 -1.10
C ASN A 206 10.59 -8.08 0.19
N ASN A 207 11.93 -8.06 0.20
CA ASN A 207 12.70 -8.36 1.41
C ASN A 207 12.49 -7.29 2.50
N LEU A 208 12.40 -6.02 2.12
CA LEU A 208 12.09 -4.91 3.02
C LEU A 208 10.69 -5.05 3.63
N VAL A 209 9.67 -5.23 2.79
CA VAL A 209 8.26 -5.28 3.21
C VAL A 209 7.97 -6.50 4.08
N HIS A 210 8.51 -7.68 3.72
CA HIS A 210 8.33 -8.90 4.50
C HIS A 210 9.38 -9.07 5.60
N GLY A 211 10.23 -8.08 5.82
CA GLY A 211 11.20 -8.04 6.92
C GLY A 211 12.24 -9.16 6.89
N MET A 212 12.61 -9.64 5.71
CA MET A 212 13.71 -10.60 5.53
C MET A 212 15.08 -9.91 5.61
N THR A 213 15.11 -8.58 5.53
CA THR A 213 16.32 -7.76 5.67
C THR A 213 16.00 -6.43 6.35
N SER A 214 16.92 -5.92 7.18
CA SER A 214 16.92 -4.54 7.68
C SER A 214 17.99 -3.76 6.92
N PRO A 215 17.63 -3.10 5.78
CA PRO A 215 18.63 -2.41 4.98
C PRO A 215 19.20 -1.20 5.70
N THR A 216 20.46 -0.91 5.43
CA THR A 216 21.11 0.33 5.86
C THR A 216 20.51 1.52 5.13
N GLU A 217 20.62 2.70 5.74
CA GLU A 217 20.24 3.97 5.10
C GLU A 217 20.95 4.17 3.74
N SER A 218 22.20 3.72 3.62
CA SER A 218 22.95 3.80 2.35
C SER A 218 22.36 2.89 1.27
N GLU A 219 21.98 1.66 1.62
CA GLU A 219 21.36 0.73 0.68
C GLU A 219 20.01 1.24 0.20
N LEU A 220 19.20 1.78 1.12
CA LEU A 220 17.88 2.29 0.79
C LEU A 220 17.96 3.56 -0.07
N ASN A 221 18.88 4.48 0.24
CA ASN A 221 19.16 5.65 -0.60
C ASN A 221 19.66 5.25 -1.99
N SER A 222 20.50 4.21 -2.09
CA SER A 222 20.96 3.69 -3.38
C SER A 222 19.77 3.19 -4.21
N ALA A 223 18.90 2.36 -3.61
CA ALA A 223 17.72 1.85 -4.29
C ALA A 223 16.73 2.96 -4.69
N LEU A 224 16.52 3.95 -3.82
CA LEU A 224 15.71 5.14 -4.07
C LEU A 224 16.24 5.96 -5.26
N ASN A 225 17.55 6.20 -5.31
CA ASN A 225 18.17 6.95 -6.40
C ASN A 225 18.04 6.20 -7.73
N GLU A 226 18.30 4.89 -7.74
CA GLU A 226 18.11 4.06 -8.95
C GLU A 226 16.65 4.11 -9.43
N LEU A 227 15.69 4.01 -8.51
CA LEU A 227 14.27 4.07 -8.82
C LEU A 227 13.84 5.42 -9.41
N LYS A 228 14.29 6.53 -8.80
CA LYS A 228 14.01 7.90 -9.27
C LYS A 228 14.59 8.17 -10.66
N GLU A 229 15.78 7.63 -10.98
CA GLU A 229 16.37 7.77 -12.32
C GLU A 229 15.56 7.03 -13.39
N ILE A 230 14.99 5.86 -13.04
CA ILE A 230 14.10 5.12 -13.94
C ILE A 230 12.78 5.88 -14.13
N ILE A 231 12.18 6.40 -13.05
CA ILE A 231 10.95 7.21 -13.11
C ILE A 231 11.14 8.41 -14.05
N LYS A 232 12.24 9.18 -13.89
CA LYS A 232 12.56 10.30 -14.79
C LYS A 232 12.66 9.90 -16.26
N THR A 233 13.10 8.67 -16.54
CA THR A 233 13.17 8.16 -17.91
C THR A 233 11.75 7.91 -18.46
N LEU A 234 10.89 7.28 -17.65
CA LEU A 234 9.51 6.96 -18.03
C LEU A 234 8.65 8.20 -18.22
N GLU A 235 8.81 9.21 -17.35
CA GLU A 235 8.12 10.50 -17.48
C GLU A 235 8.50 11.22 -18.78
N LYS A 236 9.77 11.19 -19.17
CA LYS A 236 10.23 11.76 -20.45
C LYS A 236 9.72 11.00 -21.68
N ALA A 237 9.52 9.69 -21.58
CA ALA A 237 8.98 8.88 -22.66
C ALA A 237 7.46 9.07 -22.84
N SER A 238 6.77 9.54 -21.78
CA SER A 238 5.32 9.75 -21.76
C SER A 238 4.89 11.19 -22.12
N ALA A 239 5.85 12.11 -22.28
CA ALA A 239 5.65 13.52 -22.62
C ALA A 239 5.81 13.77 -24.12
#